data_AF-A0A9E4RYM5-F1
#
_entry.id   AF-A0A9E4RYM5-F1
#
_cell.length_a   1.000
_cell.length_b   1.000
_cell.length_c   1.000
_cell.angle_alpha   90.00
_cell.angle_beta   90.00
_cell.angle_gamma   90.00
#
_symmetry.space_group_name_H-M   'P 1'
#
loop_
_entity.id
_entity.type
_entity.pdbx_description
1 polymer ?
#
loop_
_entity_poly.entity_id
_entity_poly.type
_entity_poly.pdbx_seq_one_letter_code
_entity_poly.pdbx_strand_id
1 'polypeptide(L)'
;LMLDQGGPNWELHADDYVFLTSKGHTYSYPSRAHLYLNLLREVPGAASPLGTRQRAHLTLFGLVRQISGERIKWPLRVEPSLLWPHRSTAEHAMMQALLLLDRHEESEIRLERIEDFERLVDQLIEVNFKEARHTVELFAGFDPPLDYLEQWEARERETLRRALQNAPAYRLMLPRTARLDRNRLVSEIQQLVTVEDDSRVDD
;
A
#
# COMPACT_ATOMS: atom_id res chain seq x y z
N LEU A 1 4.67 8.75 3.93
CA LEU A 1 4.78 8.70 5.41
C LEU A 1 5.98 7.87 5.87
N MET A 2 6.14 6.62 5.40
CA MET A 2 7.40 5.86 5.56
C MET A 2 8.52 6.29 4.56
N LEU A 3 8.11 6.82 3.41
CA LEU A 3 8.98 7.23 2.29
C LEU A 3 10.04 8.30 2.63
N ASP A 4 9.83 9.07 3.70
CA ASP A 4 10.69 10.20 4.10
C ASP A 4 11.51 9.91 5.36
N GLN A 5 11.19 8.83 6.09
CA GLN A 5 11.84 8.47 7.36
C GLN A 5 12.63 7.15 7.31
N GLY A 6 12.61 6.40 6.20
CA GLY A 6 13.32 5.12 6.07
C GLY A 6 14.86 5.20 6.10
N GLY A 7 15.44 6.37 6.32
CA GLY A 7 16.89 6.53 6.40
C GLY A 7 17.61 6.25 5.07
N PRO A 8 18.94 6.07 5.06
CA PRO A 8 19.72 5.81 3.85
C PRO A 8 19.43 4.44 3.20
N ASN A 9 18.92 3.48 3.97
CA ASN A 9 18.75 2.09 3.52
C ASN A 9 17.38 1.78 2.91
N TRP A 10 16.50 2.78 2.81
CA TRP A 10 15.18 2.59 2.23
C TRP A 10 15.22 2.69 0.71
N GLU A 11 14.58 1.71 0.07
CA GLU A 11 14.39 1.61 -1.38
C GLU A 11 12.90 1.58 -1.69
N LEU A 12 12.49 2.18 -2.81
CA LEU A 12 11.11 2.07 -3.26
C LEU A 12 10.88 0.68 -3.82
N HIS A 13 9.90 -0.05 -3.29
CA HIS A 13 9.48 -1.33 -3.87
C HIS A 13 8.34 -1.15 -4.88
N ALA A 14 7.14 -0.77 -4.44
CA ALA A 14 5.97 -0.61 -5.31
C ALA A 14 5.00 0.47 -4.80
N ASP A 15 4.05 0.86 -5.66
CA ASP A 15 2.93 1.76 -5.34
C ASP A 15 1.60 1.00 -5.36
N ASP A 16 1.16 0.56 -6.56
CA ASP A 16 -0.17 -0.03 -6.76
C ASP A 16 -0.20 -1.57 -6.76
N TYR A 17 0.83 -2.23 -7.29
CA TYR A 17 0.82 -3.69 -7.50
C TYR A 17 2.14 -4.34 -7.08
N VAL A 18 2.01 -5.46 -6.38
CA VAL A 18 3.09 -6.38 -5.99
C VAL A 18 2.63 -7.80 -6.25
N PHE A 19 3.54 -8.62 -6.77
CA PHE A 19 3.36 -10.07 -6.83
C PHE A 19 3.93 -10.69 -5.56
N LEU A 20 3.10 -11.40 -4.81
CA LEU A 20 3.53 -12.12 -3.61
C LEU A 20 3.72 -13.61 -3.94
N THR A 21 4.83 -14.18 -3.50
CA THR A 21 5.05 -15.63 -3.56
C THR A 21 4.67 -16.29 -2.24
N SER A 22 4.44 -17.60 -2.29
CA SER A 22 4.17 -18.43 -1.11
C SER A 22 5.32 -18.46 -0.09
N LYS A 23 6.50 -17.95 -0.42
CA LYS A 23 7.66 -17.85 0.48
C LYS A 23 7.79 -16.46 1.13
N GLY A 24 6.85 -15.55 0.90
CA GLY A 24 6.91 -14.17 1.41
C GLY A 24 7.79 -13.22 0.57
N HIS A 25 8.38 -13.68 -0.54
CA HIS A 25 9.04 -12.78 -1.47
C HIS A 25 8.01 -11.97 -2.24
N THR A 26 8.27 -10.68 -2.34
CA THR A 26 7.49 -9.72 -3.13
C THR A 26 8.30 -9.30 -4.35
N TYR A 27 7.62 -9.21 -5.49
CA TYR A 27 8.17 -8.68 -6.73
C TYR A 27 7.37 -7.48 -7.15
N SER A 28 8.06 -6.40 -7.47
CA SER A 28 7.45 -5.17 -7.93
C SER A 28 7.71 -4.98 -9.42
N TYR A 29 6.70 -4.47 -10.12
CA TYR A 29 6.91 -3.83 -11.41
C TYR A 29 6.68 -2.33 -11.20
N PRO A 30 7.72 -1.56 -10.80
CA PRO A 30 7.56 -0.15 -10.49
C PRO A 30 7.15 0.58 -11.77
N SER A 31 5.87 0.93 -11.83
CA SER A 31 5.31 1.74 -12.91
C SER A 31 5.39 3.21 -12.55
N ARG A 32 4.59 4.05 -13.21
CA ARG A 32 4.52 5.47 -12.86
C ARG A 32 3.76 5.64 -11.54
N ALA A 33 4.35 6.34 -10.59
CA ALA A 33 3.69 6.71 -9.34
C ALA A 33 2.55 7.70 -9.60
N HIS A 34 1.46 7.55 -8.86
CA HIS A 34 0.30 8.42 -8.94
C HIS A 34 0.41 9.58 -7.94
N LEU A 35 0.97 10.71 -8.40
CA LEU A 35 1.16 11.88 -7.56
C LEU A 35 -0.10 12.75 -7.49
N TYR A 36 -0.58 13.00 -6.27
CA TYR A 36 -1.67 13.94 -5.97
C TYR A 36 -1.16 15.18 -5.24
N LEU A 37 -1.88 16.30 -5.35
CA LEU A 37 -1.51 17.55 -4.66
C LEU A 37 -1.38 17.38 -3.14
N ASN A 38 -2.25 16.57 -2.52
CA ASN A 38 -2.18 16.31 -1.08
C ASN A 38 -0.88 15.58 -0.70
N LEU A 39 -0.36 14.68 -1.54
CA LEU A 39 0.88 13.97 -1.27
C LEU A 39 2.08 14.93 -1.19
N LEU A 40 2.07 16.04 -1.95
CA LEU A 40 3.10 17.07 -1.85
C LEU A 40 3.09 17.83 -0.52
N ARG A 41 1.94 17.92 0.15
CA ARG A 41 1.85 18.49 1.49
C ARG A 41 2.46 17.54 2.53
N GLU A 42 2.20 16.24 2.35
CA GLU A 42 2.67 15.21 3.28
C GLU A 42 4.15 14.83 3.08
N VAL A 43 4.67 14.96 1.85
CA VAL A 43 6.06 14.66 1.49
C VAL A 43 6.64 15.85 0.70
N PRO A 44 7.05 16.93 1.37
CA PRO A 44 7.54 18.14 0.70
C PRO A 44 8.76 17.88 -0.20
N GLY A 45 9.60 16.89 0.14
CA GLY A 45 10.75 16.46 -0.67
C GLY A 45 10.35 16.02 -2.09
N ALA A 46 9.16 15.45 -2.26
CA ALA A 46 8.64 15.01 -3.56
C ALA A 46 8.31 16.19 -4.49
N ALA A 47 8.15 17.40 -3.98
CA ALA A 47 7.86 18.59 -4.79
C ALA A 47 9.13 19.17 -5.44
N SER A 48 10.28 19.06 -4.76
CA SER A 48 11.55 19.64 -5.19
C SER A 48 11.92 19.29 -6.64
N PRO A 49 11.90 18.01 -7.07
CA PRO A 49 12.30 17.62 -8.42
C PRO A 49 11.26 17.98 -9.51
N LEU A 50 10.04 18.40 -9.13
CA LEU A 50 8.98 18.70 -10.09
C LEU A 50 9.20 20.06 -10.77
N GLY A 51 9.14 20.07 -12.09
CA GLY A 51 9.17 21.30 -12.89
C GLY A 51 7.91 22.15 -12.71
N THR A 52 7.99 23.44 -13.05
CA THR A 52 6.90 24.41 -12.89
C THR A 52 5.59 23.95 -13.54
N ARG A 53 5.66 23.33 -14.73
CA ARG A 53 4.48 22.81 -15.43
C ARG A 53 3.79 21.67 -14.68
N GLN A 54 4.57 20.73 -14.13
CA GLN A 54 4.04 19.62 -13.33
C GLN A 54 3.37 20.13 -12.05
N ARG A 55 3.97 21.11 -11.39
CA ARG A 55 3.39 21.77 -10.21
C ARG A 55 2.08 22.49 -10.57
N ALA A 56 2.05 23.22 -11.68
CA ALA A 56 0.83 23.89 -12.15
C ALA A 56 -0.30 22.88 -12.48
N HIS A 57 0.03 21.76 -13.14
CA HIS A 57 -0.92 20.68 -13.40
C HIS A 57 -1.47 20.08 -12.11
N LEU A 58 -0.62 19.79 -11.12
CA LEU A 58 -1.06 19.27 -9.82
C LEU A 58 -1.98 20.23 -9.09
N THR A 59 -1.69 21.54 -9.12
CA THR A 59 -2.56 22.56 -8.54
C THR A 59 -3.91 22.58 -9.24
N LEU A 60 -3.94 22.58 -10.58
CA LEU A 60 -5.17 22.56 -11.36
C LEU A 60 -6.01 21.30 -11.08
N PHE A 61 -5.38 20.12 -11.11
CA PHE A 61 -6.06 18.85 -10.83
C PHE A 61 -6.53 18.76 -9.37
N GLY A 62 -5.76 19.30 -8.42
CA GLY A 62 -6.17 19.42 -7.03
C GLY A 62 -7.42 20.29 -6.87
N LEU A 63 -7.51 21.41 -7.58
CA LEU A 63 -8.69 22.27 -7.58
C LEU A 63 -9.90 21.56 -8.18
N VAL A 64 -9.76 20.90 -9.33
CA VAL A 64 -10.84 20.13 -9.95
C VAL A 64 -11.32 19.01 -9.03
N ARG A 65 -10.40 18.29 -8.38
CA ARG A 65 -10.73 17.26 -7.40
C ARG A 65 -11.51 17.84 -6.21
N GLN A 66 -11.09 18.98 -5.69
CA GLN A 66 -11.78 19.64 -4.58
C GLN A 66 -13.19 20.10 -4.98
N ILE A 67 -13.34 20.75 -6.13
CA ILE A 67 -14.64 21.20 -6.65
C ILE A 67 -15.58 20.02 -6.90
N SER A 68 -15.05 18.89 -7.40
CA SER A 68 -15.83 17.68 -7.65
C SER A 68 -16.17 16.87 -6.38
N GLY A 69 -15.76 17.31 -5.19
CA GLY A 69 -15.95 16.55 -3.96
C GLY A 69 -15.21 15.20 -4.00
N GLU A 70 -14.01 15.20 -4.57
CA GLU A 70 -13.14 14.02 -4.75
C GLU A 70 -13.64 12.95 -5.74
N ARG A 71 -14.70 13.23 -6.51
CA ARG A 71 -15.22 12.29 -7.52
C ARG A 71 -14.28 12.10 -8.70
N ILE A 72 -13.51 13.12 -9.07
CA ILE A 72 -12.56 13.04 -10.19
C ILE A 72 -11.15 12.75 -9.65
N LYS A 73 -10.59 11.60 -10.04
CA LYS A 73 -9.22 11.19 -9.73
C LYS A 73 -8.31 11.45 -10.95
N TRP A 74 -7.65 12.61 -10.97
CA TRP A 74 -6.60 12.92 -11.97
C TRP A 74 -5.22 13.03 -11.31
N PRO A 75 -4.52 11.90 -11.10
CA PRO A 75 -3.14 11.93 -10.65
C PRO A 75 -2.21 12.43 -11.75
N LEU A 76 -1.13 13.11 -11.35
CA LEU A 76 0.03 13.28 -12.22
C LEU A 76 0.83 11.97 -12.18
N ARG A 77 0.99 11.31 -13.32
CA ARG A 77 1.83 10.12 -13.44
C ARG A 77 3.28 10.53 -13.60
N VAL A 78 4.14 10.14 -12.67
CA VAL A 78 5.57 10.48 -12.66
C VAL A 78 6.40 9.22 -12.47
N GLU A 79 7.61 9.21 -13.02
CA GLU A 79 8.54 8.12 -12.76
C GLU A 79 9.04 8.17 -11.31
N PRO A 80 9.18 7.03 -10.64
CA PRO A 80 9.75 6.97 -9.31
C PRO A 80 11.09 7.68 -9.14
N SER A 81 11.97 7.54 -10.13
CA SER A 81 13.30 8.19 -10.18
C SER A 81 13.21 9.72 -10.14
N LEU A 82 12.11 10.30 -10.63
CA LEU A 82 11.87 11.73 -10.50
C LEU A 82 11.55 12.10 -9.06
N LEU A 83 10.70 11.33 -8.38
CA LEU A 83 10.28 11.62 -7.01
C LEU A 83 11.37 11.34 -5.97
N TRP A 84 12.22 10.34 -6.22
CA TRP A 84 13.28 9.91 -5.33
C TRP A 84 14.61 9.73 -6.09
N PRO A 85 15.23 10.82 -6.58
CA PRO A 85 16.36 10.77 -7.51
C PRO A 85 17.65 10.15 -6.95
N HIS A 86 17.73 9.99 -5.64
CA HIS A 86 18.88 9.41 -4.95
C HIS A 86 18.57 8.04 -4.32
N ARG A 87 17.44 7.43 -4.70
CA ARG A 87 17.00 6.14 -4.16
C ARG A 87 16.87 5.14 -5.29
N SER A 88 17.38 3.94 -5.04
CA SER A 88 17.13 2.77 -5.88
C SER A 88 15.69 2.29 -5.70
N THR A 89 15.22 1.59 -6.73
CA THR A 89 13.99 0.80 -6.67
C THR A 89 14.36 -0.65 -6.43
N ALA A 90 13.79 -1.26 -5.40
CA ALA A 90 13.95 -2.67 -5.11
C ALA A 90 12.97 -3.48 -5.97
N GLU A 91 13.44 -4.21 -6.97
CA GLU A 91 12.58 -5.07 -7.81
C GLU A 91 12.03 -6.27 -7.04
N HIS A 92 12.73 -6.68 -5.98
CA HIS A 92 12.39 -7.80 -5.12
C HIS A 92 12.58 -7.39 -3.65
N ALA A 93 11.72 -7.89 -2.76
CA ALA A 93 11.87 -7.71 -1.33
C ALA A 93 11.35 -8.95 -0.56
N MET A 94 11.66 -9.01 0.73
CA MET A 94 11.07 -9.98 1.65
C MET A 94 10.04 -9.24 2.51
N MET A 95 8.81 -9.75 2.55
CA MET A 95 7.77 -9.22 3.42
C MET A 95 8.15 -9.43 4.89
N GLN A 96 8.29 -8.34 5.62
CA GLN A 96 8.60 -8.37 7.06
C GLN A 96 7.35 -8.33 7.93
N ALA A 97 6.31 -7.64 7.48
CA ALA A 97 5.03 -7.52 8.16
C ALA A 97 3.94 -7.14 7.15
N LEU A 98 2.69 -7.42 7.50
CA LEU A 98 1.52 -6.92 6.79
C LEU A 98 0.82 -5.86 7.63
N LEU A 99 0.51 -4.71 7.03
CA LEU A 99 -0.24 -3.64 7.67
C LEU A 99 -1.51 -3.35 6.88
N LEU A 100 -2.68 -3.67 7.46
CA LEU A 100 -3.97 -3.29 6.90
C LEU A 100 -4.40 -1.93 7.43
N LEU A 101 -4.74 -1.04 6.52
CA LEU A 101 -5.25 0.28 6.85
C LEU A 101 -6.79 0.21 6.91
N ASP A 102 -7.35 0.55 8.06
CA ASP A 102 -8.81 0.60 8.25
C ASP A 102 -9.26 1.98 8.69
N ARG A 103 -10.48 2.37 8.35
CA ARG A 103 -11.09 3.64 8.76
C ARG A 103 -12.21 3.40 9.76
N HIS A 104 -12.03 3.89 10.98
CA HIS A 104 -13.00 3.79 12.06
C HIS A 104 -13.64 5.15 12.40
N GLU A 105 -14.81 5.09 13.02
CA GLU A 105 -15.52 6.27 13.57
C GLU A 105 -14.84 6.84 14.82
N GLU A 106 -14.02 6.02 15.48
CA GLU A 106 -13.25 6.43 16.65
C GLU A 106 -12.23 7.51 16.30
N SER A 107 -11.99 8.43 17.23
CA SER A 107 -11.08 9.56 17.04
C SER A 107 -9.60 9.20 17.18
N GLU A 108 -9.31 8.01 17.71
CA GLU A 108 -7.95 7.59 18.05
C GLU A 108 -7.34 6.71 16.96
N ILE A 109 -6.04 6.90 16.74
CA ILE A 109 -5.24 5.98 15.95
C ILE A 109 -4.92 4.79 16.85
N ARG A 110 -5.14 3.57 16.35
CA ARG A 110 -4.80 2.34 17.06
C ARG A 110 -4.13 1.37 16.10
N LEU A 111 -3.13 0.66 16.61
CA LEU A 111 -2.52 -0.44 15.90
C LEU A 111 -2.76 -1.71 16.71
N GLU A 112 -3.41 -2.69 16.09
CA GLU A 112 -3.74 -3.96 16.72
C GLU A 112 -3.12 -5.11 15.94
N ARG A 113 -2.57 -6.09 16.65
CA ARG A 113 -2.16 -7.35 16.04
C ARG A 113 -3.38 -8.14 15.61
N ILE A 114 -3.32 -8.75 14.43
CA ILE A 114 -4.40 -9.58 13.91
C ILE A 114 -4.11 -11.03 14.29
N GLU A 115 -4.88 -11.55 15.24
CA GLU A 115 -4.76 -12.94 15.69
C GLU A 115 -5.56 -13.92 14.82
N ASP A 116 -6.66 -13.45 14.21
CA ASP A 116 -7.51 -14.27 13.33
C ASP A 116 -6.93 -14.35 11.92
N PHE A 117 -5.97 -15.26 11.76
CA PHE A 117 -5.21 -15.46 10.53
C PHE A 117 -6.08 -15.85 9.33
N GLU A 118 -7.05 -16.74 9.50
CA GLU A 118 -7.88 -17.21 8.39
C GLU A 118 -8.81 -16.12 7.89
N ARG A 119 -9.40 -15.33 8.81
CA ARG A 119 -10.18 -14.16 8.45
C ARG A 119 -9.35 -13.11 7.71
N LEU A 120 -8.09 -12.93 8.08
CA LEU A 120 -7.17 -12.05 7.35
C LEU A 120 -6.99 -12.52 5.90
N VAL A 121 -6.73 -13.81 5.69
CA VAL A 121 -6.59 -14.38 4.35
C VAL A 121 -7.88 -14.17 3.55
N ASP A 122 -9.05 -14.41 4.14
CA ASP A 122 -10.35 -14.14 3.50
C ASP A 122 -10.48 -12.68 3.04
N GLN A 123 -10.14 -11.73 3.91
CA GLN A 123 -10.21 -10.30 3.59
C GLN A 123 -9.31 -9.92 2.41
N LEU A 124 -8.09 -10.46 2.36
CA LEU A 124 -7.15 -10.19 1.27
C LEU A 124 -7.61 -10.82 -0.05
N ILE A 125 -8.16 -12.03 0.00
CA ILE A 125 -8.76 -12.69 -1.16
C ILE A 125 -9.94 -11.86 -1.69
N GLU A 126 -10.82 -11.39 -0.81
CA GLU A 126 -11.96 -10.57 -1.22
C GLU A 126 -11.51 -9.30 -1.95
N VAL A 127 -10.49 -8.61 -1.44
CA VAL A 127 -9.92 -7.42 -2.07
C VAL A 127 -9.38 -7.75 -3.47
N ASN A 128 -8.53 -8.78 -3.58
CA ASN A 128 -7.93 -9.17 -4.87
C ASN A 128 -9.00 -9.62 -5.88
N PHE A 129 -9.97 -10.43 -5.46
CA PHE A 129 -10.94 -11.03 -6.37
C PHE A 129 -12.08 -10.08 -6.75
N LYS A 130 -12.40 -9.07 -5.94
CA LYS A 130 -13.36 -8.04 -6.32
C LYS A 130 -12.92 -7.28 -7.58
N GLU A 131 -11.63 -6.97 -7.68
CA GLU A 131 -11.07 -6.32 -8.87
C GLU A 131 -10.82 -7.31 -10.02
N ALA A 132 -10.38 -8.53 -9.70
CA ALA A 132 -10.14 -9.57 -10.69
C ALA A 132 -11.43 -9.97 -11.43
N ARG A 133 -12.57 -10.09 -10.73
CA ARG A 133 -13.86 -10.42 -11.35
C ARG A 133 -14.23 -9.40 -12.42
N HIS A 134 -14.11 -8.11 -12.12
CA HIS A 134 -14.37 -7.06 -13.10
C HIS A 134 -13.43 -7.15 -14.31
N THR A 135 -12.15 -7.48 -14.07
CA THR A 135 -11.17 -7.69 -15.14
C THR A 135 -11.53 -8.88 -16.02
N VAL A 136 -11.92 -10.01 -15.43
CA VAL A 136 -12.34 -11.20 -16.17
C VAL A 136 -13.62 -10.94 -16.98
N GLU A 137 -14.57 -10.19 -16.44
CA GLU A 137 -15.76 -9.73 -17.17
C GLU A 137 -15.40 -8.87 -18.39
N LEU A 138 -14.39 -8.00 -18.30
CA LEU A 138 -13.91 -7.21 -19.44
C LEU A 138 -13.26 -8.06 -20.53
N PHE A 139 -12.72 -9.23 -20.16
CA PHE A 139 -12.19 -10.22 -21.09
C PHE A 139 -13.25 -11.18 -21.63
N ALA A 140 -14.56 -10.91 -21.50
CA ALA A 140 -15.69 -11.78 -21.90
C ALA A 140 -15.76 -12.28 -23.37
N GLY A 141 -14.72 -12.06 -24.18
CA GLY A 141 -14.46 -12.86 -25.39
C GLY A 141 -13.67 -14.14 -25.12
N PHE A 142 -13.18 -14.32 -23.90
CA PHE A 142 -12.54 -15.52 -23.37
C PHE A 142 -13.63 -16.35 -22.68
N ASP A 143 -13.75 -17.62 -23.03
CA ASP A 143 -14.65 -18.58 -22.38
C ASP A 143 -13.82 -19.42 -21.39
N PRO A 144 -13.49 -18.88 -20.20
CA PRO A 144 -12.73 -19.65 -19.22
C PRO A 144 -13.59 -20.84 -18.75
N PRO A 145 -12.96 -21.97 -18.39
CA PRO A 145 -13.65 -23.05 -17.71
C PRO A 145 -14.46 -22.54 -16.52
N LEU A 146 -15.65 -23.10 -16.30
CA LEU A 146 -16.58 -22.73 -15.21
C LEU A 146 -15.91 -22.68 -13.83
N ASP A 147 -14.88 -23.50 -13.60
CA ASP A 147 -14.17 -23.64 -12.33
C ASP A 147 -12.87 -22.82 -12.25
N TYR A 148 -12.49 -22.08 -13.30
CA TYR A 148 -11.21 -21.36 -13.34
C TYR A 148 -11.06 -20.35 -12.20
N LEU A 149 -12.12 -19.58 -11.92
CA LEU A 149 -12.10 -18.59 -10.83
C LEU A 149 -11.99 -19.26 -9.46
N GLU A 150 -12.70 -20.36 -9.24
CA GLU A 150 -12.65 -21.11 -7.99
C GLU A 150 -11.26 -21.74 -7.77
N GLN A 151 -10.68 -22.32 -8.82
CA GLN A 151 -9.32 -22.85 -8.79
C GLN A 151 -8.28 -21.75 -8.54
N TRP A 152 -8.44 -20.59 -9.17
CA TRP A 152 -7.56 -19.45 -8.93
C TRP A 152 -7.69 -18.95 -7.49
N GLU A 153 -8.91 -18.77 -6.99
CA GLU A 153 -9.15 -18.33 -5.61
C GLU A 153 -8.54 -19.29 -4.59
N ALA A 154 -8.68 -20.60 -4.80
CA ALA A 154 -8.07 -21.62 -3.96
C ALA A 154 -6.52 -21.55 -3.96
N ARG A 155 -5.90 -21.34 -5.13
CA ARG A 155 -4.44 -21.20 -5.26
C ARG A 155 -3.92 -19.92 -4.63
N GLU A 156 -4.62 -18.81 -4.82
CA GLU A 156 -4.27 -17.52 -4.23
C GLU A 156 -4.34 -17.60 -2.70
N ARG A 157 -5.40 -18.22 -2.18
CA ARG A 157 -5.60 -18.44 -0.75
C ARG A 157 -4.46 -19.26 -0.15
N GLU A 158 -4.06 -20.35 -0.79
CA GLU A 158 -2.91 -21.15 -0.35
C GLU A 158 -1.60 -20.36 -0.41
N THR A 159 -1.42 -19.52 -1.43
CA THR A 159 -0.25 -18.64 -1.56
C THR A 159 -0.18 -17.63 -0.42
N LEU A 160 -1.28 -16.95 -0.13
CA LEU A 160 -1.38 -15.99 0.99
C LEU A 160 -1.13 -16.67 2.33
N ARG A 161 -1.73 -17.84 2.59
CA ARG A 161 -1.50 -18.59 3.82
C ARG A 161 -0.01 -18.86 4.04
N ARG A 162 0.67 -19.41 3.04
CA ARG A 162 2.11 -19.72 3.18
C ARG A 162 2.97 -18.47 3.31
N ALA A 163 2.64 -17.41 2.56
CA ALA A 163 3.39 -16.16 2.60
C ALA A 163 3.29 -15.47 3.97
N LEU A 164 2.10 -15.50 4.59
CA LEU A 164 1.80 -14.78 5.83
C LEU A 164 2.14 -15.58 7.10
N GLN A 165 2.38 -16.90 7.00
CA GLN A 165 2.72 -17.75 8.15
C GLN A 165 3.89 -17.22 9.00
N ASN A 166 4.84 -16.51 8.38
CA ASN A 166 6.05 -16.02 9.05
C ASN A 166 6.10 -14.49 9.17
N ALA A 167 5.04 -13.78 8.78
CA ALA A 167 4.98 -12.33 8.83
C ALA A 167 3.89 -11.88 9.81
N PRO A 168 4.23 -11.10 10.86
CA PRO A 168 3.20 -10.52 11.71
C PRO A 168 2.28 -9.62 10.90
N ALA A 169 0.99 -9.67 11.24
CA ALA A 169 -0.05 -8.88 10.59
C ALA A 169 -0.70 -7.93 11.61
N TYR A 170 -0.91 -6.70 11.16
CA TYR A 170 -1.43 -5.62 11.98
C TYR A 170 -2.56 -4.89 11.27
N ARG A 171 -3.51 -4.38 12.07
CA ARG A 171 -4.54 -3.46 11.62
C ARG A 171 -4.27 -2.07 12.21
N LEU A 172 -4.00 -1.11 11.34
CA LEU A 172 -3.92 0.30 11.69
C LEU A 172 -5.28 0.96 11.48
N MET A 173 -5.99 1.19 12.57
CA MET A 173 -7.24 1.93 12.59
C MET A 173 -6.97 3.43 12.56
N LEU A 174 -7.52 4.09 11.55
CA LEU A 174 -7.40 5.53 11.32
C LEU A 174 -8.77 6.19 11.51
N PRO A 175 -8.85 7.35 12.19
CA PRO A 175 -10.09 8.10 12.29
C PRO A 175 -10.60 8.55 10.91
N ARG A 176 -11.91 8.43 10.67
CA ARG A 176 -12.54 8.85 9.40
C ARG A 176 -12.43 10.35 9.12
N THR A 177 -12.50 11.18 10.17
CA THR A 177 -12.72 12.63 10.05
C THR A 177 -11.58 13.48 10.60
N ALA A 178 -10.65 12.90 11.36
CA ALA A 178 -9.56 13.67 11.94
C ALA A 178 -8.45 13.92 10.91
N ARG A 179 -7.88 15.13 10.94
CA ARG A 179 -6.53 15.32 10.39
C ARG A 179 -5.59 14.42 11.18
N LEU A 180 -5.00 13.44 10.51
CA LEU A 180 -4.01 12.56 11.12
C LEU A 180 -2.81 13.39 11.56
N ASP A 181 -2.47 13.34 12.85
CA ASP A 181 -1.19 13.83 13.32
C ASP A 181 -0.09 12.87 12.83
N ARG A 182 0.70 13.33 11.86
CA ARG A 182 1.79 12.56 11.24
C ARG A 182 2.80 12.08 12.29
N ASN A 183 3.16 12.92 13.24
CA ASN A 183 4.21 12.59 14.21
C ASN A 183 3.72 11.51 15.17
N ARG A 184 2.45 11.61 15.60
CA ARG A 184 1.81 10.56 16.39
C ARG A 184 1.76 9.24 15.63
N LEU A 185 1.28 9.24 14.38
CA LEU A 185 1.17 8.02 13.58
C LEU A 185 2.52 7.31 13.39
N VAL A 186 3.58 8.07 13.11
CA VAL A 186 4.93 7.51 12.97
C VAL A 186 5.44 6.95 14.31
N SER A 187 5.23 7.66 15.42
CA SER A 187 5.64 7.19 16.75
C SER A 187 4.97 5.88 17.15
N GLU A 188 3.66 5.75 16.91
CA GLU A 188 2.90 4.53 17.21
C GLU A 188 3.43 3.34 16.38
N ILE A 189 3.69 3.54 15.08
CA ILE A 189 4.28 2.51 14.22
C ILE A 189 5.69 2.14 14.70
N GLN A 190 6.54 3.12 15.01
CA GLN A 190 7.92 2.89 15.44
C GLN A 190 8.00 2.13 16.76
N GLN A 191 7.24 2.54 17.77
CA GLN A 191 7.23 1.88 19.08
C GLN A 191 6.89 0.40 18.95
N LEU A 192 5.93 0.06 18.09
CA LEU A 192 5.49 -1.33 17.93
C LEU A 192 6.47 -2.18 17.11
N VAL A 193 7.16 -1.60 16.12
CA VAL A 193 8.25 -2.29 15.41
C VAL A 193 9.44 -2.58 16.34
N THR A 194 9.76 -1.67 17.25
CA THR A 194 10.90 -1.85 18.18
C THR A 194 10.61 -2.89 19.27
N VAL A 195 9.38 -2.94 19.80
CA VAL A 195 9.00 -3.89 20.86
C VAL A 195 9.09 -5.37 20.41
N GLU A 196 8.83 -5.67 19.15
CA GLU A 196 8.96 -7.05 18.64
C GLU A 196 10.42 -7.47 18.41
N ASP A 197 11.31 -6.53 18.06
CA ASP A 197 12.72 -6.86 17.81
C ASP A 197 13.41 -7.31 19.10
N ASP A 198 13.13 -6.64 20.22
CA ASP A 198 13.64 -7.02 21.55
C ASP A 198 13.14 -8.41 21.99
N SER A 199 11.96 -8.84 21.54
CA SER A 199 11.41 -10.17 21.87
C SER A 199 12.01 -11.33 21.07
N ARG A 200 12.73 -11.04 19.98
CA ARG A 200 13.35 -12.04 19.09
C ARG A 200 14.82 -12.30 19.38
N VAL A 201 15.46 -11.47 20.20
CA VAL A 201 16.89 -11.60 20.54
C VAL A 201 17.13 -12.61 21.69
N ASP A 202 16.08 -13.01 22.40
CA ASP A 202 16.17 -13.84 23.61
C ASP A 202 15.86 -15.35 23.39
N ASP A 203 15.68 -15.81 22.14
CA ASP A 203 15.48 -17.23 21.76
C ASP A 203 16.66 -17.78 20.92
#